data_AF-A0A087NFM2-F1
#
_entry.id   AF-A0A087NFM2-F1
#
_cell.length_a   1.000
_cell.length_b   1.000
_cell.length_c   1.000
_cell.angle_alpha   90.00
_cell.angle_beta   90.00
_cell.angle_gamma   90.00
#
_symmetry.space_group_name_H-M   'P 1'
#
loop_
_entity.id
_entity.type
_entity.pdbx_description
1 polymer ?
#
loop_
_entity_poly.entity_id
_entity_poly.type
_entity_poly.pdbx_seq_one_letter_code
_entity_poly.pdbx_strand_id
1 'polypeptide(L)'
;MYRPGIVASKNQRIANAHDRSRPLLEVIQTMPGATVPEMVRALNVAGHRAARGGPITHNAVTRALGRIGQVPLVAPRSSRTTKSRKNIRARAKRYEVFRTPAYCYELLFDRHPEWFTGRGFDPAAGDGRMIREIIRRGNPGPHVVNDIREEERPALIGCGEVTIGDYLSMVDPPACDYMITNPPFTKAVEFVQKARTHVSGPICILQSTRWQSTQKRSEWLRTAGLAQVLNLPRRPQWEVDSGEQVRNNVMDFAWYVFLPGYCRRPEMDWLIESDPI
;
A
#
# COMPACT_ATOMS: atom_id res chain seq x y z
N MET A 1 -9.79 6.92 52.50
CA MET A 1 -9.56 8.38 52.51
C MET A 1 -10.33 8.99 51.33
N TYR A 2 -11.55 9.46 51.58
CA TYR A 2 -12.47 9.98 50.57
C TYR A 2 -12.17 11.46 50.34
N ARG A 3 -11.85 11.88 49.12
CA ARG A 3 -11.75 13.32 48.79
C ARG A 3 -13.17 13.88 48.64
N PRO A 4 -13.56 14.95 49.35
CA PRO A 4 -14.87 15.56 49.15
C PRO A 4 -14.92 16.19 47.76
N GLY A 5 -15.88 15.76 46.95
CA GLY A 5 -16.19 16.42 45.69
C GLY A 5 -16.73 17.81 45.98
N ILE A 6 -16.10 18.83 45.41
CA ILE A 6 -16.63 20.20 45.41
C ILE A 6 -17.93 20.19 44.60
N VAL A 7 -19.07 20.14 45.29
CA VAL A 7 -20.38 20.23 44.66
C VAL A 7 -20.64 21.69 44.36
N ALA A 8 -20.37 22.11 43.12
CA ALA A 8 -20.74 23.44 42.64
C ALA A 8 -22.25 23.66 42.82
N SER A 9 -22.62 24.82 43.37
CA SER A 9 -24.00 25.19 43.70
C SER A 9 -24.91 25.19 42.47
N LYS A 10 -26.23 25.06 42.68
CA LYS A 10 -27.24 25.02 41.60
C LYS A 10 -27.13 26.25 40.68
N ASN A 11 -26.81 27.42 41.23
CA ASN A 11 -26.58 28.65 40.45
C ASN A 11 -25.30 28.58 39.59
N GLN A 12 -24.26 27.90 40.09
CA GLN A 12 -23.01 27.70 39.35
C GLN A 12 -23.15 26.66 38.23
N ARG A 13 -24.04 25.67 38.40
CA ARG A 13 -24.41 24.73 37.33
C ARG A 13 -25.22 25.40 36.21
N ILE A 14 -26.10 26.34 36.55
CA ILE A 14 -26.89 27.12 35.58
C ILE A 14 -25.99 28.11 34.82
N ALA A 15 -25.08 28.81 35.52
CA ALA A 15 -24.06 29.66 34.89
C ALA A 15 -23.14 28.86 33.93
N ASN A 16 -22.69 27.68 34.35
CA ASN A 16 -21.88 26.79 33.51
C ASN A 16 -22.65 26.19 32.32
N ALA A 17 -23.97 26.02 32.41
CA ALA A 17 -24.80 25.59 31.29
C ALA A 17 -24.99 26.71 30.25
N HIS A 18 -25.14 27.95 30.72
CA HIS A 18 -25.24 29.14 29.87
C HIS A 18 -23.94 29.44 29.11
N ASP A 19 -22.79 29.11 29.71
CA ASP A 19 -21.47 29.26 29.08
C ASP A 19 -21.25 28.18 27.98
N ARG A 20 -21.69 26.93 28.20
CA ARG A 20 -21.56 25.84 27.22
C ARG A 20 -22.33 26.05 25.91
N SER A 21 -23.36 26.89 25.91
CA SER A 21 -24.11 27.25 24.70
C SER A 21 -23.54 28.47 23.97
N ARG A 22 -22.59 29.19 24.57
CA ARG A 22 -21.99 30.35 23.92
C ARG A 22 -21.08 29.91 22.78
N PRO A 23 -21.19 30.51 21.59
CA PRO A 23 -20.23 30.31 20.51
C PRO A 23 -18.81 30.53 21.02
N LEU A 24 -17.89 29.62 20.66
CA LEU A 24 -16.47 29.66 21.04
C LEU A 24 -15.81 31.04 20.84
N LEU A 25 -16.26 31.79 19.83
CA LEU A 25 -15.82 33.16 19.53
C LEU A 25 -16.15 34.15 20.65
N GLU A 26 -17.35 34.11 21.23
CA GLU A 26 -17.78 35.02 22.29
C GLU A 26 -16.98 34.76 23.58
N VAL A 27 -16.68 33.50 23.88
CA VAL A 27 -15.88 33.12 25.05
C VAL A 27 -14.41 33.51 24.87
N ILE A 28 -13.89 33.47 23.64
CA ILE A 28 -12.53 33.94 23.35
C ILE A 28 -12.42 35.47 23.51
N GLN A 29 -13.46 36.22 23.14
CA GLN A 29 -13.49 37.68 23.27
C GLN A 29 -13.47 38.17 24.73
N THR A 30 -13.85 37.33 25.70
CA THR A 30 -13.75 37.67 27.13
C THR A 30 -12.35 37.43 27.72
N MET A 31 -11.38 36.93 26.93
CA MET A 31 -10.00 36.66 27.35
C MET A 31 -8.98 37.54 26.60
N PRO A 32 -9.08 38.88 26.65
CA PRO A 32 -8.15 39.76 25.95
C PRO A 32 -6.73 39.61 26.49
N GLY A 33 -5.74 39.49 25.60
CA GLY A 33 -4.31 39.39 25.96
C GLY A 33 -3.81 37.99 26.34
N ALA A 34 -4.69 36.98 26.46
CA ALA A 34 -4.26 35.60 26.70
C ALA A 34 -3.61 34.98 25.45
N THR A 35 -2.59 34.15 25.65
CA THR A 35 -1.99 33.37 24.56
C THR A 35 -2.90 32.21 24.15
N VAL A 36 -2.77 31.72 22.91
CA VAL A 36 -3.59 30.58 22.41
C VAL A 36 -3.50 29.35 23.32
N PRO A 37 -2.32 28.94 23.84
CA PRO A 37 -2.23 27.84 24.80
C PRO A 37 -3.00 28.08 26.11
N GLU A 38 -3.02 29.32 26.62
CA GLU A 38 -3.77 29.68 27.84
C GLU A 38 -5.27 29.61 27.61
N MET A 39 -5.75 30.14 26.48
CA MET A 39 -7.14 30.04 26.07
C MET A 39 -7.58 28.58 25.94
N VAL A 40 -6.78 27.72 25.30
CA VAL A 40 -7.07 26.27 25.18
C VAL A 40 -7.18 25.60 26.54
N ARG A 41 -6.27 25.92 27.48
CA ARG A 41 -6.33 25.37 28.83
C ARG A 41 -7.59 25.84 29.56
N ALA A 42 -7.84 27.14 29.58
CA ALA A 42 -9.00 27.74 30.25
C ALA A 42 -10.32 27.16 29.74
N LEU A 43 -10.49 27.06 28.41
CA LEU A 43 -11.69 26.52 27.77
C LEU A 43 -11.92 25.04 28.12
N ASN A 44 -10.88 24.21 28.10
CA ASN A 44 -11.02 22.79 28.45
C ASN A 44 -11.31 22.58 29.94
N VAL A 45 -10.70 23.38 30.83
CA VAL A 45 -10.96 23.39 32.28
C VAL A 45 -12.40 23.83 32.58
N ALA A 46 -12.89 24.86 31.89
CA ALA A 46 -14.28 25.32 32.00
C ALA A 46 -15.31 24.35 31.37
N GLY A 47 -14.84 23.28 30.72
CA GLY A 47 -15.69 22.21 30.20
C GLY A 47 -16.23 22.44 28.79
N HIS A 48 -15.72 23.44 28.06
CA HIS A 48 -16.06 23.66 26.66
C HIS A 48 -15.58 22.49 25.79
N ARG A 49 -16.33 22.17 24.73
CA ARG A 49 -16.04 21.06 23.82
C ARG A 49 -16.19 21.48 22.37
N ALA A 50 -15.41 20.84 21.50
CA ALA A 50 -15.56 21.00 20.06
C ALA A 50 -16.91 20.44 19.59
N ALA A 51 -17.36 20.84 18.40
CA ALA A 51 -18.65 20.43 17.83
C ALA A 51 -18.87 18.91 17.75
N ARG A 52 -17.80 18.10 17.79
CA ARG A 52 -17.86 16.63 17.82
C ARG A 52 -17.63 16.03 19.22
N GLY A 53 -17.79 16.81 20.29
CA GLY A 53 -17.65 16.37 21.68
C GLY A 53 -16.22 16.24 22.22
N GLY A 54 -15.20 16.37 21.37
CA GLY A 54 -13.79 16.32 21.77
C GLY A 54 -13.30 17.59 22.48
N PRO A 55 -12.08 17.58 23.05
CA PRO A 55 -11.49 18.76 23.69
C PRO A 55 -11.28 19.90 22.69
N ILE A 56 -11.30 21.14 23.19
CA ILE A 56 -10.93 22.31 22.41
C ILE A 56 -9.43 22.23 22.11
N THR A 57 -9.06 22.43 20.84
CA THR A 57 -7.67 22.34 20.39
C THR A 57 -7.12 23.71 20.05
N HIS A 58 -5.80 23.84 20.04
CA HIS A 58 -5.09 25.02 19.55
C HIS A 58 -5.63 25.49 18.19
N ASN A 59 -5.80 24.57 17.24
CA ASN A 59 -6.29 24.88 15.90
C ASN A 59 -7.74 25.39 15.87
N ALA A 60 -8.56 25.06 16.87
CA ALA A 60 -9.92 25.59 16.99
C ALA A 60 -9.90 27.05 17.44
N VAL A 61 -9.09 27.37 18.45
CA VAL A 61 -8.92 28.73 19.00
C VAL A 61 -8.25 29.65 17.98
N THR A 62 -7.16 29.22 17.34
CA THR A 62 -6.48 30.02 16.29
C THR A 62 -7.41 30.36 15.12
N ARG A 63 -8.27 29.42 14.70
CA ARG A 63 -9.25 29.67 13.63
C ARG A 63 -10.35 30.64 14.05
N ALA A 64 -10.80 30.58 15.30
CA ALA A 64 -11.76 31.53 15.83
C ALA A 64 -11.15 32.96 15.88
N LEU A 65 -9.94 33.10 16.42
CA LEU A 65 -9.20 34.38 16.44
C LEU A 65 -8.92 34.94 15.04
N GLY A 66 -8.62 34.08 14.07
CA GLY A 66 -8.42 34.50 12.68
C GLY A 66 -9.69 35.04 11.99
N ARG A 67 -10.89 34.66 12.44
CA ARG A 67 -12.16 35.20 11.90
C ARG A 67 -12.46 36.62 12.36
N ILE A 68 -11.86 37.06 13.47
CA ILE A 68 -12.04 38.40 14.05
C ILE A 68 -10.84 39.33 13.79
N GLY A 69 -9.90 38.91 12.94
CA GLY A 69 -8.75 39.73 12.55
C GLY A 69 -7.68 39.97 13.64
N GLN A 70 -7.80 39.33 14.81
CA GLN A 70 -6.88 39.54 15.94
C GLN A 70 -5.56 38.74 15.84
N VAL A 71 -5.51 37.74 14.98
CA VAL A 71 -4.29 37.01 14.62
C VAL A 71 -4.30 36.90 13.10
N PRO A 72 -3.16 37.11 12.40
CA PRO A 72 -3.07 36.83 10.97
C PRO A 72 -3.64 35.42 10.74
N LEU A 73 -4.63 35.29 9.85
CA LEU A 73 -5.06 33.98 9.40
C LEU A 73 -3.81 33.30 8.85
N VAL A 74 -3.19 32.44 9.66
CA VAL A 74 -2.20 31.50 9.17
C VAL A 74 -2.96 30.75 8.10
N ALA A 75 -2.66 31.09 6.84
CA ALA A 75 -3.20 30.39 5.70
C ALA A 75 -3.11 28.92 6.07
N PRO A 76 -4.23 28.16 6.05
CA PRO A 76 -4.23 26.81 6.58
C PRO A 76 -3.00 26.14 6.00
N ARG A 77 -2.03 25.73 6.86
CA ARG A 77 -0.84 25.01 6.41
C ARG A 77 -1.38 24.02 5.43
N SER A 78 -1.05 24.20 4.14
CA SER A 78 -1.79 23.59 3.05
C SER A 78 -2.01 22.15 3.48
N SER A 79 -3.28 21.80 3.67
CA SER A 79 -3.58 20.56 4.35
C SER A 79 -2.99 19.48 3.47
N ARG A 80 -1.85 18.92 3.90
CA ARG A 80 -1.13 17.85 3.22
C ARG A 80 -1.91 16.54 3.36
N THR A 81 -3.24 16.62 3.41
CA THR A 81 -4.15 15.61 3.90
C THR A 81 -5.43 15.46 3.07
N THR A 82 -5.60 16.19 1.96
CA THR A 82 -6.69 15.88 0.99
C THR A 82 -6.21 15.67 -0.45
N LYS A 83 -5.04 16.21 -0.85
CA LYS A 83 -4.42 15.87 -2.16
C LYS A 83 -3.72 14.51 -2.18
N SER A 84 -3.28 13.99 -1.02
CA SER A 84 -2.52 12.73 -0.93
C SER A 84 -3.36 11.48 -1.26
N ARG A 85 -4.64 11.42 -0.84
CA ARG A 85 -5.50 10.26 -1.15
C ARG A 85 -5.95 10.20 -2.61
N LYS A 86 -6.04 11.35 -3.29
CA LYS A 86 -6.32 11.40 -4.73
C LYS A 86 -5.12 10.96 -5.57
N ASN A 87 -3.90 10.95 -5.03
CA ASN A 87 -2.70 10.75 -5.83
C ASN A 87 -2.19 9.32 -5.94
N ILE A 88 -2.67 8.29 -5.21
CA ILE A 88 -2.24 6.90 -5.47
C ILE A 88 -3.13 6.25 -6.54
N ARG A 89 -4.46 6.35 -6.40
CA ARG A 89 -5.40 5.84 -7.41
C ARG A 89 -5.37 6.61 -8.74
N ALA A 90 -5.05 7.92 -8.71
CA ALA A 90 -4.91 8.70 -9.94
C ALA A 90 -3.53 8.53 -10.61
N ARG A 91 -2.46 8.26 -9.84
CA ARG A 91 -1.14 7.91 -10.38
C ARG A 91 -1.12 6.50 -10.99
N ALA A 92 -1.75 5.54 -10.32
CA ALA A 92 -2.03 4.20 -10.86
C ALA A 92 -2.96 4.18 -12.09
N LYS A 93 -3.47 5.34 -12.55
CA LYS A 93 -4.45 5.44 -13.64
C LYS A 93 -3.83 5.45 -15.03
N ARG A 94 -2.49 5.51 -15.16
CA ARG A 94 -1.76 5.32 -16.42
C ARG A 94 -0.39 4.70 -16.12
N TYR A 95 -0.30 3.37 -16.23
CA TYR A 95 0.95 2.65 -16.47
C TYR A 95 2.14 3.04 -15.59
N GLU A 96 1.94 3.39 -14.32
CA GLU A 96 3.08 3.52 -13.41
C GLU A 96 3.73 2.15 -13.26
N VAL A 97 4.97 2.04 -13.73
CA VAL A 97 5.74 0.82 -13.55
C VAL A 97 6.17 0.75 -12.12
N PHE A 98 5.74 -0.31 -11.46
CA PHE A 98 6.23 -0.68 -10.14
C PHE A 98 7.39 -1.62 -10.35
N ARG A 99 8.59 -1.07 -10.51
CA ARG A 99 9.77 -1.91 -10.65
C ARG A 99 10.01 -2.64 -9.34
N THR A 100 10.13 -3.96 -9.42
CA THR A 100 10.25 -4.81 -8.23
C THR A 100 11.65 -4.65 -7.61
N PRO A 101 11.80 -4.16 -6.37
CA PRO A 101 13.12 -4.07 -5.75
C PRO A 101 13.76 -5.45 -5.58
N ALA A 102 15.09 -5.55 -5.70
CA ALA A 102 15.82 -6.82 -5.73
C ALA A 102 15.48 -7.76 -4.57
N TYR A 103 15.52 -7.21 -3.36
CA TYR A 103 15.18 -7.92 -2.14
C TYR A 103 13.78 -8.55 -2.08
N CYS A 104 12.86 -8.17 -2.97
CA CYS A 104 11.54 -8.78 -3.02
C CYS A 104 11.60 -10.16 -3.68
N TYR A 105 12.50 -10.38 -4.63
CA TYR A 105 12.61 -11.65 -5.38
C TYR A 105 13.87 -12.46 -5.04
N GLU A 106 14.96 -11.84 -4.57
CA GLU A 106 16.20 -12.56 -4.23
C GLU A 106 15.96 -13.65 -3.18
N LEU A 107 15.23 -13.34 -2.11
CA LEU A 107 14.88 -14.32 -1.07
C LEU A 107 13.98 -15.45 -1.59
N LEU A 108 13.13 -15.18 -2.58
CA LEU A 108 12.33 -16.21 -3.22
C LEU A 108 13.23 -17.16 -4.02
N PHE A 109 14.20 -16.62 -4.75
CA PHE A 109 15.18 -17.39 -5.52
C PHE A 109 16.14 -18.17 -4.63
N ASP A 110 16.53 -17.62 -3.48
CA ASP A 110 17.38 -18.29 -2.50
C ASP A 110 16.66 -19.47 -1.84
N ARG A 111 15.37 -19.32 -1.52
CA ARG A 111 14.59 -20.35 -0.82
C ARG A 111 14.08 -21.45 -1.75
N HIS A 112 13.77 -21.10 -2.99
CA HIS A 112 13.19 -22.01 -3.97
C HIS A 112 13.95 -22.00 -5.31
N PRO A 113 15.28 -22.24 -5.33
CA PRO A 113 16.05 -22.24 -6.58
C PRO A 113 15.53 -23.29 -7.57
N GLU A 114 14.97 -24.40 -7.08
CA GLU A 114 14.40 -25.48 -7.87
C GLU A 114 13.17 -25.06 -8.70
N TRP A 115 12.50 -23.96 -8.35
CA TRP A 115 11.36 -23.44 -9.12
C TRP A 115 11.78 -22.67 -10.36
N PHE A 116 13.02 -22.18 -10.41
CA PHE A 116 13.50 -21.25 -11.42
C PHE A 116 14.50 -21.91 -12.37
N THR A 117 14.28 -23.19 -12.69
CA THR A 117 15.05 -23.98 -13.66
C THR A 117 14.29 -24.11 -14.98
N GLY A 118 15.01 -24.13 -16.11
CA GLY A 118 14.41 -24.26 -17.44
C GLY A 118 13.89 -22.93 -18.01
N ARG A 119 12.87 -23.01 -18.86
CA ARG A 119 12.30 -21.87 -19.59
C ARG A 119 11.37 -21.04 -18.72
N GLY A 120 11.89 -19.92 -18.22
CA GLY A 120 11.11 -18.90 -17.50
C GLY A 120 10.37 -17.91 -18.38
N PHE A 121 9.25 -17.39 -17.86
CA PHE A 121 8.49 -16.29 -18.47
C PHE A 121 8.15 -15.19 -17.46
N ASP A 122 8.38 -13.93 -17.86
CA ASP A 122 7.80 -12.75 -17.19
C ASP A 122 6.90 -11.98 -18.17
N PRO A 123 5.56 -12.12 -18.08
CA PRO A 123 4.61 -11.45 -18.99
C PRO A 123 4.44 -9.94 -18.77
N ALA A 124 4.97 -9.40 -17.66
CA ALA A 124 4.95 -7.98 -17.32
C ALA A 124 6.33 -7.56 -16.80
N ALA A 125 7.32 -7.79 -17.65
CA ALA A 125 8.74 -7.78 -17.29
C ALA A 125 9.24 -6.40 -16.90
N GLY A 126 8.66 -5.32 -17.42
CA GLY A 126 9.21 -3.99 -17.29
C GLY A 126 10.66 -3.97 -17.77
N ASP A 127 11.60 -3.80 -16.84
CA ASP A 127 13.03 -3.80 -17.16
C ASP A 127 13.65 -5.18 -17.07
N GLY A 128 12.90 -6.27 -16.92
CA GLY A 128 13.38 -7.65 -16.96
C GLY A 128 14.29 -8.07 -15.80
N ARG A 129 14.39 -7.28 -14.72
CA ARG A 129 15.33 -7.51 -13.61
C ARG A 129 15.22 -8.89 -12.94
N MET A 130 14.02 -9.47 -12.86
CA MET A 130 13.83 -10.81 -12.26
C MET A 130 14.42 -11.91 -13.14
N ILE A 131 14.20 -11.85 -14.45
CA ILE A 131 14.79 -12.80 -15.40
C ILE A 131 16.31 -12.63 -15.48
N ARG A 132 16.82 -11.39 -15.48
CA ARG A 132 18.28 -11.15 -15.41
C ARG A 132 18.93 -11.77 -14.20
N GLU A 133 18.30 -11.64 -13.05
CA GLU A 133 18.82 -12.23 -11.83
C GLU A 133 18.82 -13.76 -11.90
N ILE A 134 17.79 -14.38 -12.49
CA ILE A 134 17.76 -15.83 -12.72
C ILE A 134 18.88 -16.27 -13.67
N ILE A 135 19.13 -15.52 -14.76
CA ILE A 135 20.27 -15.74 -15.67
C ILE A 135 21.59 -15.67 -14.90
N ARG A 136 21.78 -14.61 -14.09
CA ARG A 136 22.99 -14.41 -13.29
C ARG A 136 23.22 -15.55 -12.28
N ARG A 137 22.15 -16.15 -11.78
CA ARG A 137 22.17 -17.28 -10.84
C ARG A 137 22.42 -18.64 -11.49
N GLY A 138 22.54 -18.70 -12.83
CA GLY A 138 22.99 -19.89 -13.55
C GLY A 138 21.94 -20.61 -14.38
N ASN A 139 20.74 -20.05 -14.55
CA ASN A 139 19.78 -20.55 -15.53
C ASN A 139 19.76 -19.61 -16.76
N PRO A 140 20.47 -19.91 -17.85
CA PRO A 140 20.58 -19.02 -19.01
C PRO A 140 19.34 -18.99 -19.92
N GLY A 141 18.32 -19.83 -19.69
CA GLY A 141 17.09 -19.85 -20.47
C GLY A 141 16.87 -21.13 -21.28
N PRO A 142 16.03 -21.10 -22.35
CA PRO A 142 15.66 -19.93 -23.17
C PRO A 142 14.44 -19.15 -22.65
N HIS A 143 14.67 -18.10 -21.84
CA HIS A 143 13.60 -17.30 -21.25
C HIS A 143 12.81 -16.48 -22.27
N VAL A 144 11.58 -16.14 -21.90
CA VAL A 144 10.76 -15.14 -22.60
C VAL A 144 10.47 -13.98 -21.66
N VAL A 145 10.50 -12.77 -22.19
CA VAL A 145 10.06 -11.56 -21.49
C VAL A 145 9.05 -10.82 -22.37
N ASN A 146 7.98 -10.34 -21.75
CA ASN A 146 6.97 -9.51 -22.41
C ASN A 146 6.72 -8.26 -21.58
N ASP A 147 6.48 -7.14 -22.25
CA ASP A 147 5.79 -6.00 -21.66
C ASP A 147 4.79 -5.42 -22.66
N ILE A 148 3.74 -4.75 -22.18
CA ILE A 148 2.78 -4.08 -23.06
C ILE A 148 3.36 -2.78 -23.64
N ARG A 149 4.39 -2.23 -23.00
CA ARG A 149 5.01 -0.94 -23.33
C ARG A 149 6.21 -1.13 -24.26
N GLU A 150 6.13 -0.56 -25.46
CA GLU A 150 7.20 -0.63 -26.47
C GLU A 150 8.51 0.03 -25.98
N GLU A 151 8.42 1.06 -25.15
CA GLU A 151 9.58 1.75 -24.57
C GLU A 151 10.44 0.86 -23.64
N GLU A 152 9.91 -0.27 -23.15
CA GLU A 152 10.65 -1.22 -22.32
C GLU A 152 11.55 -2.15 -23.15
N ARG A 153 11.29 -2.29 -24.46
CA ARG A 153 12.01 -3.22 -25.35
C ARG A 153 13.54 -3.13 -25.23
N PRO A 154 14.17 -1.93 -25.25
CA PRO A 154 15.63 -1.83 -25.12
C PRO A 154 16.14 -2.38 -23.78
N ALA A 155 15.39 -2.16 -22.70
CA ALA A 155 15.72 -2.65 -21.37
C ALA A 155 15.46 -4.14 -21.19
N LEU A 156 14.93 -4.85 -22.19
CA LEU A 156 14.71 -6.30 -22.18
C LEU A 156 15.76 -7.08 -22.98
N ILE A 157 16.64 -6.39 -23.71
CA ILE A 157 17.73 -7.03 -24.45
C ILE A 157 18.62 -7.83 -23.47
N GLY A 158 18.95 -9.07 -23.86
CA GLY A 158 19.74 -9.99 -23.05
C GLY A 158 18.95 -10.78 -22.00
N CYS A 159 17.63 -10.58 -21.87
CA CYS A 159 16.78 -11.37 -20.99
C CYS A 159 16.17 -12.62 -21.66
N GLY A 160 16.55 -12.94 -22.90
CA GLY A 160 15.96 -14.01 -23.71
C GLY A 160 15.14 -13.48 -24.90
N GLU A 161 14.10 -14.20 -25.27
CA GLU A 161 13.17 -13.82 -26.33
C GLU A 161 12.29 -12.64 -25.87
N VAL A 162 12.33 -11.53 -26.61
CA VAL A 162 11.61 -10.30 -26.25
C VAL A 162 10.34 -10.17 -27.09
N THR A 163 9.21 -10.09 -26.41
CA THR A 163 7.90 -9.81 -27.01
C THR A 163 7.37 -8.48 -26.46
N ILE A 164 6.61 -7.73 -27.26
CA ILE A 164 5.91 -6.53 -26.80
C ILE A 164 4.44 -6.65 -27.18
N GLY A 165 3.56 -6.51 -26.19
CA GLY A 165 2.12 -6.59 -26.39
C GLY A 165 1.36 -6.92 -25.11
N ASP A 166 0.04 -6.90 -25.23
CA ASP A 166 -0.83 -7.29 -24.13
C ASP A 166 -0.82 -8.81 -23.96
N TYR A 167 -0.17 -9.27 -22.88
CA TYR A 167 -0.14 -10.69 -22.52
C TYR A 167 -1.53 -11.31 -22.47
N LEU A 168 -2.57 -10.62 -22.01
CA LEU A 168 -3.91 -11.20 -21.88
C LEU A 168 -4.57 -11.45 -23.24
N SER A 169 -4.16 -10.77 -24.31
CA SER A 169 -4.65 -10.98 -25.68
C SER A 169 -3.73 -11.82 -26.57
N MET A 170 -2.52 -12.16 -26.11
CA MET A 170 -1.58 -13.05 -26.81
C MET A 170 -2.22 -14.40 -27.18
N VAL A 171 -2.27 -14.73 -28.47
CA VAL A 171 -2.97 -15.94 -28.95
C VAL A 171 -2.21 -17.21 -28.59
N ASP A 172 -0.90 -17.23 -28.85
CA ASP A 172 -0.02 -18.37 -28.62
C ASP A 172 1.07 -18.01 -27.60
N PRO A 173 0.76 -18.02 -26.29
CA PRO A 173 1.77 -17.78 -25.27
C PRO A 173 2.81 -18.90 -25.25
N PRO A 174 4.08 -18.58 -24.94
CA PRO A 174 5.15 -19.57 -24.97
C PRO A 174 4.93 -20.64 -23.90
N ALA A 175 5.12 -21.92 -24.27
CA ALA A 175 5.21 -22.99 -23.29
C ALA A 175 6.44 -22.79 -22.40
N CYS A 176 6.23 -22.75 -21.09
CA CYS A 176 7.26 -22.39 -20.11
C CYS A 176 7.22 -23.31 -18.87
N ASP A 177 8.37 -23.48 -18.23
CA ASP A 177 8.52 -24.30 -17.03
C ASP A 177 8.07 -23.54 -15.77
N TYR A 178 8.26 -22.22 -15.75
CA TYR A 178 7.79 -21.37 -14.65
C TYR A 178 7.46 -19.97 -15.13
N MET A 179 6.66 -19.26 -14.34
CA MET A 179 6.36 -17.85 -14.51
C MET A 179 6.64 -17.09 -13.22
N ILE A 180 7.33 -15.97 -13.34
CA ILE A 180 7.50 -15.01 -12.24
C ILE A 180 7.18 -13.62 -12.75
N THR A 181 6.29 -12.90 -12.06
CA THR A 181 5.89 -11.58 -12.52
C THR A 181 5.30 -10.71 -11.42
N ASN A 182 5.41 -9.39 -11.60
CA ASN A 182 4.70 -8.37 -10.84
C ASN A 182 3.64 -7.74 -11.76
N PRO A 183 2.46 -8.37 -11.92
CA PRO A 183 1.52 -7.95 -12.93
C PRO A 183 0.81 -6.66 -12.49
N PRO A 184 0.15 -5.95 -13.42
CA PRO A 184 -0.77 -4.87 -13.05
C PRO A 184 -1.74 -5.36 -11.97
N PHE A 185 -1.81 -4.65 -10.84
CA PHE A 185 -2.46 -5.17 -9.62
C PHE A 185 -3.94 -5.53 -9.79
N THR A 186 -4.62 -4.91 -10.75
CA THR A 186 -6.03 -5.18 -11.09
C THR A 186 -6.23 -6.40 -11.98
N LYS A 187 -5.15 -6.99 -12.52
CA LYS A 187 -5.16 -8.04 -13.55
C LYS A 187 -4.54 -9.37 -13.10
N ALA A 188 -4.12 -9.47 -11.84
CA ALA A 188 -3.43 -10.65 -11.31
C ALA A 188 -4.24 -11.96 -11.48
N VAL A 189 -5.58 -11.93 -11.37
CA VAL A 189 -6.41 -13.13 -11.55
C VAL A 189 -6.36 -13.61 -12.99
N GLU A 190 -6.57 -12.70 -13.94
CA GLU A 190 -6.52 -13.01 -15.38
C GLU A 190 -5.13 -13.53 -15.79
N PHE A 191 -4.05 -12.97 -15.22
CA PHE A 191 -2.69 -13.43 -15.46
C PHE A 191 -2.48 -14.89 -15.02
N VAL A 192 -2.93 -15.26 -13.82
CA VAL A 192 -2.85 -16.63 -13.32
C VAL A 192 -3.68 -17.59 -14.17
N GLN A 193 -4.91 -17.20 -14.51
CA GLN A 193 -5.80 -18.03 -15.33
C GLN A 193 -5.19 -18.30 -16.71
N LYS A 194 -4.60 -17.29 -17.34
CA LYS A 194 -3.91 -17.47 -18.62
C LYS A 194 -2.62 -18.30 -18.47
N ALA A 195 -1.83 -18.06 -17.42
CA ALA A 195 -0.59 -18.78 -17.20
C ALA A 195 -0.81 -20.29 -17.07
N ARG A 196 -1.91 -20.71 -16.44
CA ARG A 196 -2.28 -22.12 -16.29
C ARG A 196 -2.49 -22.87 -17.62
N THR A 197 -2.59 -22.19 -18.76
CA THR A 197 -2.76 -22.84 -20.07
C THR A 197 -1.43 -23.18 -20.75
N HIS A 198 -0.30 -22.62 -20.29
CA HIS A 198 1.00 -22.76 -20.96
C HIS A 198 2.21 -22.90 -20.02
N VAL A 199 2.03 -22.67 -18.71
CA VAL A 199 3.06 -22.88 -17.68
C VAL A 199 2.86 -24.24 -17.02
N SER A 200 3.90 -25.08 -17.06
CA SER A 200 3.87 -26.44 -16.49
C SER A 200 4.20 -26.49 -15.00
N GLY A 201 4.98 -25.55 -14.49
CA GLY A 201 5.43 -25.48 -13.11
C GLY A 201 4.97 -24.22 -12.35
N PRO A 202 5.78 -23.68 -11.43
CA PRO A 202 5.37 -22.60 -10.54
C PRO A 202 4.97 -21.32 -11.27
N ILE A 203 3.83 -20.77 -10.86
CA ILE A 203 3.31 -19.46 -11.30
C ILE A 203 3.38 -18.53 -10.08
N CYS A 204 4.41 -17.69 -10.03
CA CYS A 204 4.71 -16.78 -8.94
C CYS A 204 4.23 -15.36 -9.25
N ILE A 205 3.24 -14.86 -8.49
CA ILE A 205 2.68 -13.53 -8.66
C ILE A 205 2.94 -12.67 -7.43
N LEU A 206 3.54 -11.50 -7.62
CA LEU A 206 3.69 -10.53 -6.53
C LEU A 206 2.39 -9.74 -6.34
N GLN A 207 1.81 -9.78 -5.14
CA GLN A 207 0.60 -9.03 -4.85
C GLN A 207 0.52 -8.52 -3.42
N SER A 208 -0.37 -7.55 -3.19
CA SER A 208 -0.65 -7.08 -1.83
C SER A 208 -1.27 -8.20 -0.99
N THR A 209 -0.99 -8.24 0.31
CA THR A 209 -1.67 -9.16 1.24
C THR A 209 -3.16 -8.88 1.38
N ARG A 210 -3.64 -7.67 1.06
CA ARG A 210 -5.09 -7.39 0.99
C ARG A 210 -5.76 -8.00 -0.24
N TRP A 211 -4.97 -8.47 -1.22
CA TRP A 211 -5.50 -9.03 -2.46
C TRP A 211 -6.34 -10.29 -2.20
N GLN A 212 -5.93 -11.14 -1.26
CA GLN A 212 -6.69 -12.34 -0.89
C GLN A 212 -7.98 -12.08 -0.07
N SER A 213 -8.17 -10.86 0.47
CA SER A 213 -9.17 -10.58 1.52
C SER A 213 -10.54 -10.11 1.02
N THR A 214 -10.91 -10.38 -0.24
CA THR A 214 -12.29 -10.16 -0.70
C THR A 214 -12.97 -11.47 -1.01
N GLN A 215 -14.24 -11.59 -0.64
CA GLN A 215 -15.04 -12.81 -0.79
C GLN A 215 -14.83 -13.53 -2.13
N LYS A 216 -15.05 -12.84 -3.25
CA LYS A 216 -14.88 -13.40 -4.60
C LYS A 216 -13.47 -13.98 -4.84
N ARG A 217 -12.42 -13.31 -4.37
CA ARG A 217 -11.04 -13.80 -4.51
C ARG A 217 -10.73 -14.93 -3.54
N SER A 218 -11.23 -14.88 -2.31
CA SER A 218 -11.03 -15.94 -1.34
C SER A 218 -11.64 -17.26 -1.83
N GLU A 219 -12.82 -17.23 -2.46
CA GLU A 219 -13.44 -18.40 -3.09
C GLU A 219 -12.60 -18.94 -4.26
N TRP A 220 -12.17 -18.06 -5.16
CA TRP A 220 -11.33 -18.43 -6.30
C TRP A 220 -9.97 -19.01 -5.86
N LEU A 221 -9.30 -18.41 -4.88
CA LEU A 221 -7.98 -18.88 -4.38
C LEU A 221 -8.04 -20.33 -3.86
N ARG A 222 -9.18 -20.77 -3.32
CA ARG A 222 -9.37 -22.16 -2.84
C ARG A 222 -9.34 -23.19 -3.96
N THR A 223 -9.66 -22.80 -5.19
CA THR A 223 -9.76 -23.71 -6.35
C THR A 223 -8.74 -23.37 -7.44
N ALA A 224 -7.99 -22.27 -7.28
CA ALA A 224 -7.04 -21.78 -8.26
C ALA A 224 -5.73 -22.59 -8.34
N GLY A 225 -5.50 -23.54 -7.43
CA GLY A 225 -4.21 -24.24 -7.29
C GLY A 225 -3.18 -23.42 -6.51
N LEU A 226 -3.63 -22.52 -5.63
CA LEU A 226 -2.73 -21.77 -4.74
C LEU A 226 -2.04 -22.76 -3.79
N ALA A 227 -0.71 -22.83 -3.89
CA ALA A 227 0.11 -23.69 -3.06
C ALA A 227 0.70 -22.94 -1.88
N GLN A 228 1.22 -21.72 -2.11
CA GLN A 228 1.91 -20.96 -1.08
C GLN A 228 1.60 -19.46 -1.15
N VAL A 229 1.61 -18.83 0.04
CA VAL A 229 1.62 -17.37 0.21
C VAL A 229 2.86 -17.00 1.03
N LEU A 230 3.88 -16.49 0.35
CA LEU A 230 5.18 -16.17 0.94
C LEU A 230 5.29 -14.66 1.18
N ASN A 231 5.10 -14.24 2.43
CA ASN A 231 5.04 -12.84 2.81
C ASN A 231 6.42 -12.19 2.76
N LEU A 232 6.49 -10.98 2.21
CA LEU A 232 7.72 -10.20 2.25
C LEU A 232 7.98 -9.69 3.67
N PRO A 233 9.24 -9.72 4.17
CA PRO A 233 9.58 -9.31 5.52
C PRO A 233 9.60 -7.77 5.66
N ARG A 234 9.60 -7.05 4.53
CA ARG A 234 9.57 -5.59 4.47
C ARG A 234 8.72 -5.12 3.29
N ARG A 235 8.08 -3.96 3.44
CA ARG A 235 7.27 -3.36 2.38
C ARG A 235 8.14 -2.98 1.18
N PRO A 236 7.74 -3.30 -0.05
CA PRO A 236 8.43 -2.85 -1.25
C PRO A 236 8.48 -1.32 -1.32
N GLN A 237 9.69 -0.77 -1.46
CA GLN A 237 9.94 0.61 -1.81
C GLN A 237 10.06 0.68 -3.33
N TRP A 238 8.93 0.87 -4.01
CA TRP A 238 8.89 0.83 -5.47
C TRP A 238 9.75 1.93 -6.08
N GLU A 239 10.49 1.56 -7.11
CA GLU A 239 11.07 2.50 -8.06
C GLU A 239 10.03 2.70 -9.15
N VAL A 240 9.62 3.95 -9.38
CA VAL A 240 8.77 4.34 -10.51
C VAL A 240 9.62 5.10 -11.53
N ASP A 241 9.21 5.07 -12.80
CA ASP A 241 9.96 5.66 -13.92
C ASP A 241 10.30 7.15 -13.76
N SER A 242 9.58 7.87 -12.90
CA SER A 242 9.91 9.25 -12.56
C SER A 242 11.18 9.41 -11.71
N GLY A 243 11.82 8.31 -11.31
CA GLY A 243 12.94 8.28 -10.36
C GLY A 243 12.54 8.54 -8.91
N GLU A 244 11.25 8.78 -8.63
CA GLU A 244 10.75 8.90 -7.26
C GLU A 244 10.71 7.51 -6.61
N GLN A 245 11.30 7.38 -5.43
CA GLN A 245 11.03 6.21 -4.59
C GLN A 245 9.68 6.40 -3.89
N VAL A 246 8.78 5.44 -4.05
CA VAL A 246 7.51 5.42 -3.31
C VAL A 246 7.78 4.92 -1.87
N ARG A 247 8.29 5.82 -1.03
CA ARG A 247 8.70 5.52 0.36
C ARG A 247 7.53 5.29 1.33
N ASN A 248 6.32 5.73 0.99
CA ASN A 248 5.13 5.62 1.84
C ASN A 248 4.15 4.56 1.33
N ASN A 249 4.66 3.40 0.89
CA ASN A 249 3.80 2.26 0.62
C ASN A 249 3.24 1.73 1.97
N VAL A 250 1.92 1.86 2.16
CA VAL A 250 1.21 1.39 3.36
C VAL A 250 0.74 -0.07 3.23
N MET A 251 1.07 -0.73 2.12
CA MET A 251 0.60 -2.06 1.79
C MET A 251 1.71 -3.08 1.98
N ASP A 252 1.38 -4.17 2.65
CA ASP A 252 2.21 -5.36 2.73
C ASP A 252 1.99 -6.21 1.46
N PHE A 253 3.03 -6.94 1.06
CA PHE A 253 3.07 -7.74 -0.17
C PHE A 253 3.54 -9.16 0.12
N ALA A 254 3.14 -10.09 -0.72
CA ALA A 254 3.52 -11.50 -0.69
C ALA A 254 3.63 -12.05 -2.11
N TRP A 255 4.43 -13.09 -2.27
CA TRP A 255 4.37 -13.95 -3.45
C TRP A 255 3.24 -14.95 -3.28
N TYR A 256 2.33 -14.98 -4.25
CA TYR A 256 1.31 -16.00 -4.36
C TYR A 256 1.78 -17.00 -5.41
N VAL A 257 2.04 -18.23 -4.95
CA VAL A 257 2.60 -19.30 -5.77
C VAL A 257 1.51 -20.29 -6.09
N PHE A 258 1.20 -20.42 -7.38
CA PHE A 258 0.25 -21.41 -7.89
C PHE A 258 1.04 -22.55 -8.53
N LEU A 259 0.63 -23.79 -8.24
CA LEU A 259 1.21 -24.99 -8.83
C LEU A 259 0.11 -25.68 -9.67
N PRO A 260 0.33 -25.93 -10.96
CA PRO A 260 -0.59 -26.71 -11.79
C PRO A 260 -0.94 -28.05 -11.13
N GLY A 261 -2.25 -28.33 -11.02
CA GLY A 261 -2.76 -29.55 -10.39
C GLY A 261 -2.78 -29.57 -8.86
N TYR A 262 -2.34 -28.51 -8.17
CA TYR A 262 -2.35 -28.47 -6.71
C TYR A 262 -3.77 -28.45 -6.13
N CYS A 263 -4.06 -29.39 -5.23
CA CYS A 263 -5.38 -29.59 -4.63
C CYS A 263 -5.39 -29.61 -3.10
N ARG A 264 -4.23 -29.40 -2.46
CA ARG A 264 -4.10 -29.34 -0.99
C ARG A 264 -4.43 -27.93 -0.48
N ARG A 265 -4.38 -27.75 0.84
CA ARG A 265 -4.53 -26.41 1.45
C ARG A 265 -3.30 -25.56 1.11
N PRO A 266 -3.46 -24.25 0.85
CA PRO A 266 -2.32 -23.36 0.70
C PRO A 266 -1.59 -23.22 2.03
N GLU A 267 -0.26 -23.17 1.97
CA GLU A 267 0.61 -22.88 3.10
C GLU A 267 0.99 -21.40 3.07
N MET A 268 1.33 -20.84 4.24
CA MET A 268 1.74 -19.46 4.37
C MET A 268 2.98 -19.38 5.24
N ASP A 269 3.92 -18.57 4.79
CA ASP A 269 5.17 -18.34 5.49
C ASP A 269 5.72 -16.93 5.18
N TRP A 270 6.89 -16.59 5.74
CA TRP A 270 7.63 -15.37 5.48
C TRP A 270 8.93 -15.68 4.75
N LEU A 271 9.28 -14.85 3.76
CA LEU A 271 10.61 -14.87 3.14
C LEU A 271 11.57 -14.15 4.08
N ILE A 272 12.32 -14.90 4.86
CA ILE A 272 13.39 -14.40 5.73
C ILE A 272 14.71 -15.06 5.31
N GLU A 273 15.84 -14.44 5.68
CA GLU A 273 17.19 -14.88 5.26
C GLU A 273 17.59 -16.26 5.81
N SER A 274 16.87 -16.80 6.80
CA SER A 274 17.09 -18.15 7.34
C SER A 274 15.87 -18.63 8.14
N ASP A 275 15.52 -19.91 8.01
CA ASP A 275 14.57 -20.54 8.94
C ASP A 275 15.16 -20.49 10.37
N PRO A 276 14.38 -20.13 11.40
CA PRO A 276 14.84 -20.25 12.77
C PRO A 276 15.13 -21.73 13.06
N ILE A 277 16.38 -22.03 13.43
CA ILE A 277 16.87 -23.32 13.91
C ILE A 277 15.98 -23.87 15.02
#